data_AF-A0AAD9J9B1-F1
#
_entry.id   AF-A0AAD9J9B1-F1
#
_cell.length_a   1.000
_cell.length_b   1.000
_cell.length_c   1.000
_cell.angle_alpha   90.00
_cell.angle_beta   90.00
_cell.angle_gamma   90.00
#
_symmetry.space_group_name_H-M   'P 1'
#
loop_
_entity.id
_entity.type
_entity.pdbx_description
1 polymer ?
#
loop_
_entity_poly.entity_id
_entity_poly.type
_entity_poly.pdbx_seq_one_letter_code
_entity_poly.pdbx_strand_id
1 'polypeptide(L)'
;MAVYIFSEAVDVFVANTIAILHQDCAWFDSHDTGSLTVTLTNDIVNVMSGMSDKISNFLQNFTVFVVAFIMALATNWRLSLAAFSLVPFIAASVLCAVIGKAYEQAGRIATEVLSSIRTVAAFGGESRDASRYTQYLSSARKVGIISKLLAGVAMVGLVNWYGTSLLVSGTGTKPGDIIFALDQVSLKTEVGKTIALVGPSGSGKSTICHLLLRLYDCTAGRVSG
;
A
#
# COMPACT_ATOMS: atom_id res chain seq x y z
N MET A 1 -17.56 -1.74 -9.18
CA MET A 1 -16.44 -2.70 -9.10
C MET A 1 -16.78 -3.89 -8.21
N ALA A 2 -17.19 -3.69 -6.95
CA ALA A 2 -17.61 -4.80 -6.07
C ALA A 2 -18.75 -5.67 -6.66
N VAL A 3 -19.74 -5.05 -7.31
CA VAL A 3 -20.85 -5.77 -7.98
C VAL A 3 -20.37 -6.64 -9.15
N TYR A 4 -19.33 -6.22 -9.87
CA TYR A 4 -18.79 -6.97 -11.01
C TYR A 4 -18.00 -8.20 -10.54
N ILE A 5 -17.15 -8.04 -9.51
CA ILE A 5 -16.38 -9.13 -8.91
C ILE A 5 -17.32 -10.18 -8.29
N PHE A 6 -18.40 -9.75 -7.66
CA PHE A 6 -19.41 -10.65 -7.11
C PHE A 6 -20.11 -11.47 -8.22
N SER A 7 -20.46 -10.83 -9.34
CA SER A 7 -21.05 -11.53 -10.50
C SER A 7 -20.12 -12.60 -11.06
N GLU A 8 -18.86 -12.24 -11.32
CA GLU A 8 -17.85 -13.14 -11.92
C GLU A 8 -17.59 -14.36 -11.03
N ALA A 9 -17.63 -14.16 -9.71
CA ALA A 9 -17.35 -15.23 -8.78
C ALA A 9 -18.56 -16.17 -8.55
N VAL A 10 -19.79 -15.68 -8.77
CA VAL A 10 -20.98 -16.54 -8.91
C VAL A 10 -20.86 -17.40 -10.18
N ASP A 11 -20.40 -16.83 -11.29
CA ASP A 11 -20.19 -17.59 -12.54
C ASP A 11 -19.13 -18.67 -12.37
N VAL A 12 -18.02 -18.38 -11.66
CA VAL A 12 -16.98 -19.38 -11.32
C VAL A 12 -17.53 -20.49 -10.42
N PHE A 13 -18.37 -20.16 -9.43
CA PHE A 13 -19.02 -21.16 -8.57
C PHE A 13 -19.89 -22.12 -9.38
N VAL A 14 -20.71 -21.56 -10.28
CA VAL A 14 -21.60 -22.35 -11.14
C VAL A 14 -20.79 -23.22 -12.11
N ALA A 15 -19.76 -22.66 -12.74
CA ALA A 15 -18.89 -23.39 -13.67
C ALA A 15 -18.17 -24.57 -12.99
N ASN A 16 -17.59 -24.37 -11.80
CA ASN A 16 -16.92 -25.45 -11.06
C ASN A 16 -17.92 -26.50 -10.58
N THR A 17 -19.13 -26.10 -10.17
CA THR A 17 -20.18 -27.05 -9.77
C THR A 17 -20.59 -27.92 -10.96
N ILE A 18 -20.79 -27.34 -12.14
CA ILE A 18 -21.08 -28.08 -13.38
C ILE A 18 -19.92 -29.04 -13.73
N ALA A 19 -18.67 -28.60 -13.59
CA ALA A 19 -17.51 -29.44 -13.84
C ALA A 19 -17.40 -30.64 -12.88
N ILE A 20 -17.78 -30.45 -11.60
CA ILE A 20 -17.86 -31.52 -10.61
C ILE A 20 -18.99 -32.50 -10.98
N LEU A 21 -20.16 -32.00 -11.39
CA LEU A 21 -21.30 -32.84 -11.81
C LEU A 21 -21.00 -33.73 -13.03
N HIS A 22 -19.98 -33.40 -13.83
CA HIS A 22 -19.52 -34.21 -14.96
C HIS A 22 -18.47 -35.28 -14.60
N GLN A 23 -18.05 -35.37 -13.32
CA GLN A 23 -17.14 -36.43 -12.87
C GLN A 23 -17.85 -37.79 -12.76
N ASP A 24 -17.07 -38.87 -12.81
CA ASP A 24 -17.57 -40.24 -12.73
C ASP A 24 -17.89 -40.65 -11.28
N CYS A 25 -18.76 -41.65 -11.12
CA CYS A 25 -19.21 -42.11 -9.80
C CYS A 25 -18.06 -42.59 -8.90
N ALA A 26 -16.98 -43.16 -9.46
CA ALA A 26 -15.83 -43.61 -8.68
C ALA A 26 -15.05 -42.42 -8.07
N TRP A 27 -15.04 -41.26 -8.72
CA TRP A 27 -14.46 -40.04 -8.17
C TRP A 27 -15.24 -39.56 -6.94
N PHE A 28 -16.58 -39.62 -6.98
CA PHE A 28 -17.45 -39.27 -5.86
C PHE A 28 -17.37 -40.26 -4.69
N ASP A 29 -17.13 -41.55 -4.95
CA ASP A 29 -16.94 -42.55 -3.90
C ASP A 29 -15.61 -42.36 -3.14
N SER A 30 -14.63 -41.67 -3.74
CA SER A 30 -13.31 -41.42 -3.15
C SER A 30 -13.18 -40.08 -2.39
N HIS A 31 -14.15 -39.16 -2.54
CA HIS A 31 -14.12 -37.83 -1.93
C HIS A 31 -15.38 -37.58 -1.10
N ASP A 32 -15.24 -37.08 0.13
CA ASP A 32 -16.39 -36.70 0.94
C ASP A 32 -17.10 -35.46 0.36
N THR A 33 -18.33 -35.65 -0.12
CA THR A 33 -19.17 -34.62 -0.75
C THR A 33 -19.38 -33.39 0.15
N GLY A 34 -19.41 -33.59 1.47
CA GLY A 34 -19.50 -32.50 2.46
C GLY A 34 -18.24 -31.63 2.47
N SER A 35 -17.07 -32.25 2.58
CA SER A 35 -15.77 -31.55 2.52
C SER A 35 -15.52 -30.84 1.19
N LEU A 36 -16.03 -31.39 0.09
CA LEU A 36 -15.85 -30.85 -1.26
C LEU A 36 -16.58 -29.52 -1.42
N THR A 37 -17.81 -29.45 -0.90
CA THR A 37 -18.63 -28.24 -0.90
C THR A 37 -18.00 -27.13 -0.05
N VAL A 38 -17.44 -27.49 1.11
CA VAL A 38 -16.74 -26.55 2.00
C VAL A 38 -15.46 -26.03 1.35
N THR A 39 -14.66 -26.90 0.72
CA THR A 39 -13.42 -26.53 0.04
C THR A 39 -13.72 -25.61 -1.15
N LEU A 40 -14.69 -25.97 -1.99
CA LEU A 40 -15.14 -25.14 -3.11
C LEU A 40 -15.57 -23.74 -2.63
N THR A 41 -16.38 -23.69 -1.57
CA THR A 41 -16.87 -22.42 -1.02
C THR A 41 -15.71 -21.59 -0.46
N ASN A 42 -14.80 -22.21 0.30
CA ASN A 42 -13.65 -21.52 0.88
C ASN A 42 -12.68 -21.01 -0.18
N ASP A 43 -12.41 -21.79 -1.23
CA ASP A 43 -11.53 -21.38 -2.33
C ASP A 43 -12.11 -20.15 -3.05
N ILE A 44 -13.41 -20.16 -3.32
CA ILE A 44 -14.09 -19.04 -3.97
C ILE A 44 -14.10 -17.81 -3.07
N VAL A 45 -14.36 -17.96 -1.77
CA VAL A 45 -14.30 -16.85 -0.80
C VAL A 45 -12.88 -16.28 -0.69
N ASN A 46 -11.86 -17.13 -0.67
CA ASN A 46 -10.46 -16.72 -0.62
C ASN A 46 -10.05 -15.98 -1.91
N VAL A 47 -10.50 -16.44 -3.07
CA VAL A 47 -10.29 -15.75 -4.35
C VAL A 47 -11.02 -14.41 -4.38
N MET A 48 -12.29 -14.36 -3.98
CA MET A 48 -13.10 -13.14 -3.94
C MET A 48 -12.51 -12.09 -2.99
N SER A 49 -12.22 -12.47 -1.75
CA SER A 49 -11.65 -11.57 -0.73
C SER A 49 -10.23 -11.14 -1.10
N GLY A 50 -9.44 -12.05 -1.64
CA GLY A 50 -8.11 -11.78 -2.19
C GLY A 50 -8.15 -10.77 -3.34
N MET A 51 -9.06 -10.93 -4.29
CA MET A 51 -9.21 -10.00 -5.41
C MET A 51 -9.78 -8.67 -4.95
N SER A 52 -10.93 -8.65 -4.27
CA SER A 52 -11.63 -7.42 -3.88
C SER A 52 -10.74 -6.50 -3.04
N ASP A 53 -10.18 -7.01 -1.94
CA ASP A 53 -9.50 -6.16 -0.98
C ASP A 53 -8.13 -5.74 -1.48
N LYS A 54 -7.39 -6.62 -2.16
CA LYS A 54 -6.06 -6.27 -2.67
C LYS A 54 -6.14 -5.33 -3.86
N ILE A 55 -7.07 -5.56 -4.79
CA ILE A 55 -7.24 -4.70 -5.98
C ILE A 55 -7.74 -3.32 -5.55
N SER A 56 -8.70 -3.25 -4.63
CA SER A 56 -9.18 -1.97 -4.11
C SER A 56 -8.06 -1.17 -3.43
N ASN A 57 -7.31 -1.82 -2.53
CA ASN A 57 -6.17 -1.18 -1.87
C ASN A 57 -5.07 -0.79 -2.85
N PHE A 58 -4.81 -1.60 -3.89
CA PHE A 58 -3.84 -1.28 -4.92
C PHE A 58 -4.26 -0.05 -5.74
N LEU A 59 -5.50 0.00 -6.23
CA LEU A 59 -6.01 1.16 -6.95
C LEU A 59 -6.02 2.42 -6.09
N GLN A 60 -6.42 2.30 -4.82
CA GLN A 60 -6.38 3.43 -3.89
C GLN A 60 -4.96 3.92 -3.67
N ASN A 61 -4.01 3.02 -3.36
CA ASN A 61 -2.61 3.38 -3.16
C ASN A 61 -1.99 3.99 -4.42
N PHE A 62 -2.33 3.45 -5.60
CA PHE A 62 -1.87 3.98 -6.88
C PHE A 62 -2.42 5.38 -7.15
N THR A 63 -3.71 5.61 -6.90
CA THR A 63 -4.35 6.92 -7.10
C THR A 63 -3.75 7.97 -6.16
N VAL A 64 -3.59 7.64 -4.88
CA VAL A 64 -2.94 8.54 -3.90
C VAL A 64 -1.50 8.84 -4.29
N PHE A 65 -0.77 7.83 -4.74
CA PHE A 65 0.60 7.99 -5.23
C PHE A 65 0.69 8.96 -6.41
N VAL A 66 -0.15 8.79 -7.45
CA VAL A 66 -0.13 9.65 -8.64
C VAL A 66 -0.50 11.10 -8.28
N VAL A 67 -1.56 11.30 -7.49
CA VAL A 67 -1.99 12.65 -7.06
C VAL A 67 -0.91 13.33 -6.21
N ALA A 68 -0.33 12.60 -5.25
CA ALA A 68 0.75 13.13 -4.41
C ALA A 68 2.01 13.45 -5.21
N PHE A 69 2.36 12.61 -6.19
CA PHE A 69 3.51 12.82 -7.06
C PHE A 69 3.35 14.06 -7.94
N ILE A 70 2.17 14.25 -8.54
CA ILE A 70 1.85 15.42 -9.36
C ILE A 70 1.86 16.69 -8.50
N MET A 71 1.22 16.67 -7.33
CA MET A 71 1.23 17.80 -6.38
C MET A 71 2.66 18.13 -5.91
N ALA A 72 3.47 17.13 -5.62
CA ALA A 72 4.86 17.33 -5.20
C ALA A 72 5.69 18.00 -6.30
N LEU A 73 5.62 17.50 -7.53
CA LEU A 73 6.29 18.11 -8.69
C LEU A 73 5.81 19.54 -8.96
N ALA A 74 4.52 19.83 -8.73
CA ALA A 74 3.93 21.15 -8.94
C ALA A 74 4.42 22.20 -7.94
N THR A 75 4.57 21.86 -6.66
CA THR A 75 5.01 22.83 -5.63
C THR A 75 6.50 23.16 -5.77
N ASN A 76 7.36 22.14 -5.90
CA ASN A 76 8.81 22.33 -6.01
C ASN A 76 9.49 21.12 -6.68
N TRP A 77 9.54 21.10 -8.00
CA TRP A 77 10.11 19.99 -8.79
C TRP A 77 11.55 19.58 -8.39
N ARG A 78 12.39 20.53 -7.95
CA ARG A 78 13.77 20.27 -7.49
C ARG A 78 13.85 19.47 -6.19
N LEU A 79 12.95 19.74 -5.23
CA LEU A 79 12.85 19.03 -3.95
C LEU A 79 12.27 17.63 -4.13
N SER A 80 11.26 17.50 -5.00
CA SER A 80 10.60 16.22 -5.26
C SER A 80 11.49 15.22 -6.00
N LEU A 81 12.28 15.68 -6.98
CA LEU A 81 13.25 14.81 -7.68
C LEU A 81 14.35 14.30 -6.74
N ALA A 82 14.84 15.15 -5.83
CA ALA A 82 15.82 14.76 -4.82
C ALA A 82 15.28 13.69 -3.86
N ALA A 83 14.03 13.84 -3.40
CA ALA A 83 13.36 12.84 -2.57
C ALA A 83 13.08 11.53 -3.33
N PHE A 84 12.68 11.62 -4.61
CA PHE A 84 12.36 10.45 -5.43
C PHE A 84 13.59 9.61 -5.78
N SER A 85 14.76 10.24 -5.96
CA SER A 85 16.06 9.57 -6.16
C SER A 85 16.47 8.65 -5.00
N LEU A 86 16.06 8.98 -3.78
CA LEU A 86 16.37 8.18 -2.59
C LEU A 86 15.60 6.85 -2.56
N VAL A 87 14.39 6.83 -3.10
CA VAL A 87 13.48 5.65 -3.09
C VAL A 87 14.08 4.43 -3.80
N PRO A 88 14.58 4.50 -5.06
CA PRO A 88 15.18 3.35 -5.72
C PRO A 88 16.49 2.90 -5.06
N PHE A 89 17.25 3.81 -4.43
CA PHE A 89 18.46 3.45 -3.69
C PHE A 89 18.15 2.63 -2.43
N ILE A 90 17.09 2.99 -1.71
CA ILE A 90 16.61 2.25 -0.54
C ILE A 90 16.00 0.90 -0.97
N ALA A 91 15.19 0.89 -2.03
CA ALA A 91 14.59 -0.34 -2.54
C ALA A 91 15.65 -1.34 -3.01
N ALA A 92 16.66 -0.90 -3.76
CA ALA A 92 17.73 -1.74 -4.25
C ALA A 92 18.63 -2.28 -3.12
N SER A 93 18.96 -1.45 -2.13
CA SER A 93 19.80 -1.88 -0.99
C SER A 93 19.10 -2.92 -0.12
N VAL A 94 17.81 -2.77 0.16
CA VAL A 94 17.05 -3.72 1.00
C VAL A 94 16.72 -5.01 0.26
N LEU A 95 16.26 -4.90 -0.99
CA LEU A 95 15.80 -6.05 -1.77
C LEU A 95 16.97 -6.94 -2.22
N CYS A 96 18.04 -6.32 -2.74
CA CYS A 96 19.11 -7.03 -3.43
C CYS A 96 20.23 -7.51 -2.47
N ALA A 97 20.55 -6.73 -1.43
CA ALA A 97 21.73 -7.03 -0.61
C ALA A 97 21.44 -7.92 0.61
N VAL A 98 20.23 -7.83 1.20
CA VAL A 98 19.96 -8.41 2.53
C VAL A 98 18.91 -9.50 2.49
N ILE A 99 17.82 -9.27 1.76
CA ILE A 99 16.72 -10.22 1.67
C ILE A 99 17.09 -11.33 0.68
N GLY A 100 17.51 -11.00 -0.54
CA GLY A 100 17.85 -12.01 -1.56
C GLY A 100 18.86 -13.07 -1.08
N LYS A 101 20.02 -12.65 -0.58
CA LYS A 101 21.12 -13.56 -0.20
C LYS A 101 20.78 -14.43 1.01
N ALA A 102 20.12 -13.89 2.02
CA ALA A 102 19.80 -14.67 3.21
C ALA A 102 18.66 -15.67 2.99
N TYR A 103 17.69 -15.33 2.13
CA TYR A 103 16.67 -16.28 1.69
C TYR A 103 17.27 -17.38 0.79
N GLU A 104 18.27 -17.06 -0.03
CA GLU A 104 19.00 -18.06 -0.82
C GLU A 104 19.75 -19.06 0.07
N GLN A 105 20.51 -18.58 1.06
CA GLN A 105 21.20 -19.46 2.01
C GLN A 105 20.24 -20.28 2.88
N ALA A 106 19.17 -19.66 3.38
CA ALA A 106 18.13 -20.38 4.12
C ALA A 106 17.46 -21.42 3.24
N GLY A 107 17.06 -21.06 2.02
CA GLY A 107 16.45 -21.95 1.04
C GLY A 107 17.32 -23.16 0.74
N ARG A 108 18.63 -22.96 0.55
CA ARG A 108 19.58 -24.06 0.32
C ARG A 108 19.61 -25.06 1.49
N ILE A 109 19.63 -24.57 2.73
CA ILE A 109 19.60 -25.45 3.92
C ILE A 109 18.26 -26.16 4.04
N ALA A 110 17.14 -25.47 3.78
CA ALA A 110 15.82 -26.11 3.74
C ALA A 110 15.79 -27.24 2.70
N THR A 111 16.32 -27.02 1.49
CA THR A 111 16.36 -28.07 0.47
C THR A 111 17.23 -29.26 0.88
N GLU A 112 18.34 -29.02 1.59
CA GLU A 112 19.22 -30.06 2.12
C GLU A 112 18.51 -30.91 3.20
N VAL A 113 17.81 -30.26 4.13
CA VAL A 113 17.05 -30.93 5.19
C VAL A 113 15.85 -31.69 4.61
N LEU A 114 15.11 -31.09 3.67
CA LEU A 114 13.94 -31.72 3.05
C LEU A 114 14.33 -32.92 2.18
N SER A 115 15.44 -32.83 1.43
CA SER A 115 15.94 -33.95 0.63
C SER A 115 16.43 -35.13 1.47
N SER A 116 16.83 -34.88 2.71
CA SER A 116 17.35 -35.90 3.64
C SER A 116 16.48 -36.10 4.89
N ILE A 117 15.18 -35.78 4.80
CA ILE A 117 14.27 -35.70 5.96
C ILE A 117 14.19 -36.99 6.78
N ARG A 118 14.27 -38.15 6.12
CA ARG A 118 14.27 -39.47 6.80
C ARG A 118 15.50 -39.65 7.70
N THR A 119 16.65 -39.14 7.29
CA THR A 119 17.89 -39.19 8.08
C THR A 119 17.82 -38.22 9.25
N VAL A 120 17.34 -36.99 9.03
CA VAL A 120 17.18 -35.98 10.08
C VAL A 120 16.21 -36.45 11.17
N ALA A 121 15.09 -37.06 10.78
CA ALA A 121 14.13 -37.67 11.71
C ALA A 121 14.72 -38.88 12.45
N ALA A 122 15.49 -39.75 11.77
CA ALA A 122 16.11 -40.92 12.38
C ALA A 122 17.18 -40.59 13.43
N PHE A 123 17.88 -39.45 13.29
CA PHE A 123 18.90 -38.98 14.23
C PHE A 123 18.41 -37.86 15.18
N GLY A 124 17.13 -37.46 15.11
CA GLY A 124 16.56 -36.40 15.96
C GLY A 124 17.19 -35.01 15.73
N GLY A 125 17.66 -34.72 14.51
CA GLY A 125 18.44 -33.52 14.18
C GLY A 125 17.64 -32.23 13.98
N GLU A 126 16.31 -32.27 14.12
CA GLU A 126 15.39 -31.18 13.76
C GLU A 126 15.70 -29.85 14.47
N SER A 127 15.99 -29.91 15.78
CA SER A 127 16.28 -28.74 16.60
C SER A 127 17.59 -28.04 16.20
N ARG A 128 18.59 -28.82 15.77
CA ARG A 128 19.89 -28.32 15.32
C ARG A 128 19.77 -27.60 13.98
N ASP A 129 19.01 -28.14 13.05
CA ASP A 129 18.81 -27.53 11.73
C ASP A 129 17.88 -26.31 11.79
N ALA A 130 16.86 -26.33 12.66
CA ALA A 130 16.02 -25.16 12.94
C ALA A 130 16.83 -23.99 13.54
N SER A 131 17.78 -24.28 14.44
CA SER A 131 18.69 -23.27 14.99
C SER A 131 19.59 -22.67 13.90
N ARG A 132 20.13 -23.52 13.01
CA ARG A 132 20.91 -23.09 11.84
C ARG A 132 20.10 -22.16 10.93
N TYR A 133 18.86 -22.53 10.62
CA TYR A 133 17.94 -21.72 9.81
C TYR A 133 17.68 -20.34 10.44
N THR A 134 17.46 -20.32 11.76
CA THR A 134 17.22 -19.10 12.54
C THR A 134 18.45 -18.19 12.56
N GLN A 135 19.65 -18.75 12.66
CA GLN A 135 20.89 -17.99 12.70
C GLN A 135 21.11 -17.19 11.41
N TYR A 136 20.89 -17.79 10.23
CA TYR A 136 21.02 -17.08 8.94
C TYR A 136 19.97 -15.99 8.76
N LEU A 137 18.72 -16.24 9.15
CA LEU A 137 17.65 -15.24 9.08
C LEU A 137 17.85 -14.09 10.09
N SER A 138 18.45 -14.36 11.26
CA SER A 138 18.68 -13.34 12.29
C SER A 138 19.70 -12.28 11.86
N SER A 139 20.75 -12.67 11.12
CA SER A 139 21.74 -11.76 10.57
C SER A 139 21.12 -10.84 9.51
N ALA A 140 20.26 -11.39 8.65
CA ALA A 140 19.53 -10.59 7.65
C ALA A 140 18.48 -9.67 8.27
N ARG A 141 17.80 -10.12 9.33
CA ARG A 141 16.83 -9.29 10.06
C ARG A 141 17.51 -8.06 10.68
N LYS A 142 18.67 -8.23 11.31
CA LYS A 142 19.43 -7.11 11.92
C LYS A 142 19.89 -6.10 10.88
N VAL A 143 20.48 -6.55 9.78
CA VAL A 143 20.92 -5.66 8.70
C VAL A 143 19.72 -4.96 8.05
N GLY A 144 18.60 -5.66 7.83
CA GLY A 144 17.39 -5.07 7.27
C GLY A 144 16.76 -3.99 8.15
N ILE A 145 16.79 -4.17 9.48
CA ILE A 145 16.31 -3.15 10.43
C ILE A 145 17.24 -1.93 10.42
N ILE A 146 18.56 -2.13 10.46
CA ILE A 146 19.54 -1.04 10.48
C ILE A 146 19.48 -0.22 9.17
N SER A 147 19.39 -0.88 8.02
CA SER A 147 19.27 -0.20 6.72
C SER A 147 17.97 0.62 6.61
N LYS A 148 16.84 0.11 7.11
CA LYS A 148 15.56 0.84 7.14
C LYS A 148 15.59 2.04 8.09
N LEU A 149 16.21 1.88 9.27
CA LEU A 149 16.36 2.96 10.25
C LEU A 149 17.25 4.10 9.72
N LEU A 150 18.44 3.76 9.16
CA LEU A 150 19.36 4.73 8.57
C LEU A 150 18.72 5.49 7.41
N ALA A 151 17.96 4.82 6.56
CA ALA A 151 17.24 5.45 5.46
C ALA A 151 16.18 6.46 5.95
N GLY A 152 15.44 6.11 7.01
CA GLY A 152 14.46 7.01 7.63
C GLY A 152 15.12 8.27 8.20
N VAL A 153 16.23 8.10 8.93
CA VAL A 153 17.01 9.22 9.50
C VAL A 153 17.60 10.10 8.40
N ALA A 154 18.15 9.50 7.34
CA ALA A 154 18.71 10.23 6.21
C ALA A 154 17.65 11.01 5.42
N MET A 155 16.45 10.44 5.24
CA MET A 155 15.33 11.12 4.58
C MET A 155 14.87 12.34 5.37
N VAL A 156 14.63 12.20 6.68
CA VAL A 156 14.24 13.33 7.53
C VAL A 156 15.34 14.38 7.58
N GLY A 157 16.61 13.96 7.69
CA GLY A 157 17.76 14.85 7.70
C GLY A 157 17.91 15.65 6.40
N LEU A 158 17.80 14.99 5.24
CA LEU A 158 17.89 15.65 3.94
C LEU A 158 16.73 16.61 3.70
N VAL A 159 15.49 16.20 3.99
CA VAL A 159 14.31 17.07 3.83
C VAL A 159 14.40 18.28 4.76
N ASN A 160 14.82 18.08 6.01
CA ASN A 160 14.94 19.17 6.97
C ASN A 160 16.11 20.10 6.63
N TRP A 161 17.25 19.57 6.19
CA TRP A 161 18.39 20.36 5.72
C TRP A 161 18.04 21.19 4.49
N TYR A 162 17.43 20.56 3.48
CA TYR A 162 17.07 21.25 2.24
C TYR A 162 15.95 22.27 2.47
N GLY A 163 14.96 21.94 3.32
CA GLY A 163 13.90 22.86 3.74
C GLY A 163 14.46 24.08 4.48
N THR A 164 15.39 23.87 5.42
CA THR A 164 16.07 24.97 6.13
C THR A 164 16.92 25.80 5.18
N SER A 165 17.60 25.17 4.22
CA SER A 165 18.38 25.90 3.20
C SER A 165 17.50 26.78 2.30
N LEU A 166 16.25 26.36 2.02
CA LEU A 166 15.26 27.15 1.27
C LEU A 166 14.77 28.36 2.05
N LEU A 167 14.57 28.20 3.37
CA LEU A 167 14.19 29.30 4.27
C LEU A 167 15.29 30.36 4.34
N VAL A 168 16.56 29.93 4.42
CA VAL A 168 17.73 30.83 4.52
C VAL A 168 18.03 31.53 3.19
N SER A 169 17.79 30.88 2.05
CA SER A 169 18.01 31.47 0.71
C SER A 169 16.90 32.44 0.26
N GLY A 170 15.89 32.68 1.09
CA GLY A 170 14.91 33.76 0.89
C GLY A 170 13.82 33.49 -0.15
N THR A 171 13.83 32.31 -0.79
CA THR A 171 12.81 31.81 -1.72
C THR A 171 11.77 30.89 -1.07
N GLY A 172 11.92 30.56 0.23
CA GLY A 172 10.94 29.81 1.02
C GLY A 172 9.93 30.71 1.74
N THR A 173 8.84 30.11 2.21
CA THR A 173 7.77 30.78 2.98
C THR A 173 8.34 31.33 4.30
N LYS A 174 8.40 32.65 4.43
CA LYS A 174 8.95 33.32 5.62
C LYS A 174 7.94 33.26 6.78
N PRO A 175 8.38 33.26 8.04
CA PRO A 175 7.48 33.44 9.17
C PRO A 175 6.78 34.80 9.05
N GLY A 176 5.47 34.78 8.74
CA GLY A 176 4.68 35.97 8.43
C GLY A 176 4.12 36.02 7.00
N ASP A 177 4.52 35.11 6.11
CA ASP A 177 3.87 34.97 4.80
C ASP A 177 2.45 34.43 4.98
N ILE A 178 1.49 35.11 4.34
CA ILE A 178 0.07 34.77 4.38
C ILE A 178 -0.13 33.51 3.53
N ILE A 179 -0.28 32.35 4.17
CA ILE A 179 -0.67 31.13 3.47
C ILE A 179 -2.17 31.22 3.21
N PHE A 180 -2.54 31.46 1.96
CA PHE A 180 -3.94 31.50 1.55
C PHE A 180 -4.56 30.11 1.67
N ALA A 181 -5.55 29.98 2.55
CA ALA A 181 -6.32 28.74 2.71
C ALA A 181 -7.21 28.45 1.48
N LEU A 182 -7.56 29.48 0.72
CA LEU A 182 -8.31 29.43 -0.53
C LEU A 182 -7.70 30.48 -1.46
N ASP A 183 -7.40 30.09 -2.71
CA ASP A 183 -6.86 30.97 -3.73
C ASP A 183 -7.81 31.02 -4.94
N GLN A 184 -8.24 32.23 -5.32
CA GLN A 184 -9.07 32.51 -6.51
C GLN A 184 -10.32 31.62 -6.69
N VAL A 185 -11.07 31.32 -5.62
CA VAL A 185 -12.27 30.48 -5.69
C VAL A 185 -13.48 31.27 -6.18
N SER A 186 -14.08 30.83 -7.29
CA SER A 186 -15.32 31.37 -7.85
C SER A 186 -16.40 30.29 -7.89
N LEU A 187 -17.52 30.52 -7.20
CA LEU A 187 -18.65 29.58 -7.14
C LEU A 187 -19.97 30.35 -7.28
N LYS A 188 -20.85 29.90 -8.19
CA LYS A 188 -22.18 30.46 -8.41
C LYS A 188 -23.23 29.36 -8.29
N THR A 189 -24.29 29.63 -7.54
CA THR A 189 -25.40 28.71 -7.30
C THR A 189 -26.72 29.38 -7.69
N GLU A 190 -27.69 28.60 -8.16
CA GLU A 190 -29.05 29.06 -8.43
C GLU A 190 -29.97 28.68 -7.27
N VAL A 191 -31.00 29.49 -7.04
CA VAL A 191 -31.97 29.26 -5.97
C VAL A 191 -32.65 27.90 -6.15
N GLY A 192 -32.58 27.06 -5.13
CA GLY A 192 -33.17 25.71 -5.13
C GLY A 192 -32.25 24.59 -5.63
N LYS A 193 -31.02 24.89 -6.08
CA LYS A 193 -30.03 23.86 -6.45
C LYS A 193 -29.08 23.54 -5.30
N THR A 194 -28.74 22.26 -5.14
CA THR A 194 -27.75 21.77 -4.17
C THR A 194 -26.38 21.64 -4.84
N ILE A 195 -25.34 22.18 -4.21
CA ILE A 195 -23.94 22.00 -4.63
C ILE A 195 -23.22 21.08 -3.64
N ALA A 196 -22.45 20.13 -4.15
CA ALA A 196 -21.58 19.28 -3.34
C ALA A 196 -20.11 19.74 -3.45
N LEU A 197 -19.48 20.00 -2.32
CA LEU A 197 -18.04 20.30 -2.20
C LEU A 197 -17.26 19.00 -1.94
N VAL A 198 -16.47 18.54 -2.90
CA VAL A 198 -15.75 17.26 -2.82
C VAL A 198 -14.25 17.49 -2.99
N GLY A 199 -13.44 16.75 -2.24
CA GLY A 199 -11.98 16.79 -2.35
C GLY A 199 -11.28 16.09 -1.19
N PRO A 200 -9.95 15.92 -1.24
CA PRO A 200 -9.14 15.30 -0.19
C PRO A 200 -9.08 16.13 1.10
N SER A 201 -8.78 15.50 2.25
CA SER A 201 -8.63 16.23 3.52
C SER A 201 -7.63 17.38 3.39
N GLY A 202 -7.99 18.56 3.91
CA GLY A 202 -7.16 19.78 3.81
C GLY A 202 -7.41 20.68 2.58
N SER A 203 -8.25 20.28 1.62
CA SER A 203 -8.50 21.07 0.38
C SER A 203 -9.36 22.34 0.55
N GLY A 204 -9.61 22.81 1.77
CA GLY A 204 -10.40 24.03 2.02
C GLY A 204 -11.94 23.88 2.02
N LYS A 205 -12.50 22.66 1.96
CA LYS A 205 -13.96 22.42 2.01
C LYS A 205 -14.64 23.03 3.24
N SER A 206 -14.13 22.69 4.43
CA SER A 206 -14.63 23.24 5.70
C SER A 206 -14.42 24.75 5.77
N THR A 207 -13.31 25.24 5.21
CA THR A 207 -13.02 26.68 5.11
C THR A 207 -14.09 27.41 4.28
N ILE A 208 -14.51 26.85 3.13
CA ILE A 208 -15.61 27.40 2.31
C ILE A 208 -16.93 27.39 3.09
N CYS A 209 -17.26 26.30 3.78
CA CYS A 209 -18.43 26.24 4.64
C CYS A 209 -18.40 27.32 5.74
N HIS A 210 -17.24 27.54 6.37
CA HIS A 210 -17.11 28.56 7.41
C HIS A 210 -17.28 29.99 6.86
N LEU A 211 -16.80 30.27 5.63
CA LEU A 211 -17.03 31.55 4.96
C LEU A 211 -18.51 31.75 4.57
N LEU A 212 -19.20 30.70 4.09
CA LEU A 212 -20.63 30.74 3.78
C LEU A 212 -21.48 30.97 5.03
N LEU A 213 -21.10 30.36 6.14
CA LEU A 213 -21.74 30.54 7.45
C LEU A 213 -21.34 31.87 8.13
N ARG A 214 -20.49 32.70 7.49
CA ARG A 214 -19.91 33.93 8.06
C ARG A 214 -19.23 33.74 9.42
N LEU A 215 -18.66 32.56 9.66
CA LEU A 215 -17.81 32.31 10.83
C LEU A 215 -16.44 33.00 10.69
N TYR A 216 -16.04 33.29 9.44
CA TYR A 216 -14.87 34.11 9.10
C TYR A 216 -15.22 35.08 7.97
N ASP A 217 -14.55 36.24 7.94
CA ASP A 217 -14.65 37.20 6.85
C ASP A 217 -13.59 36.93 5.76
N CYS A 218 -13.91 37.32 4.53
CA CYS A 218 -13.01 37.17 3.40
C CYS A 218 -11.91 38.23 3.48
N THR A 219 -10.64 37.82 3.39
CA THR A 219 -9.52 38.77 3.29
C THR A 219 -9.50 39.52 1.95
N ALA A 220 -9.95 38.87 0.88
CA ALA A 220 -10.13 39.45 -0.45
C ALA A 220 -11.34 38.80 -1.14
N GLY A 221 -12.06 39.58 -1.96
CA GLY A 221 -13.30 39.14 -2.62
C GLY A 221 -14.56 39.36 -1.78
N ARG A 222 -15.64 38.66 -2.13
CA ARG A 222 -16.94 38.77 -1.44
C ARG A 222 -17.71 37.47 -1.55
N VAL A 223 -18.36 37.09 -0.44
CA VAL A 223 -19.43 36.08 -0.43
C VAL A 223 -20.77 36.81 -0.34
N SER A 224 -21.64 36.59 -1.33
CA SER A 224 -23.01 37.10 -1.37
C SER A 224 -23.98 35.94 -1.47
N GLY A 225 -24.93 35.86 -0.54
CA GLY A 225 -26.08 34.96 -0.57
C GLY A 225 -27.33 35.67 -1.06
#